data_AF-A0A968XIW4-F1
#
_entry.id   AF-A0A968XIW4-F1
#
_cell.length_a   1.000
_cell.length_b   1.000
_cell.length_c   1.000
_cell.angle_alpha   90.00
_cell.angle_beta   90.00
_cell.angle_gamma   90.00
#
_symmetry.space_group_name_H-M   'P 1'
#
loop_
_entity.id
_entity.type
_entity.pdbx_description
1 polymer ?
#
loop_
_entity_poly.entity_id
_entity_poly.type
_entity_poly.pdbx_seq_one_letter_code
_entity_poly.pdbx_strand_id
1 'polypeptide(L)'
;MIGQNSKFKVQNSKFGWRNFVFFLLTAYCLPLTAYAQNFQKELKLKTGGTVEIINLFGRVRVEAVETEEGAEEKVTIIGQGSKLINDKDFAINNAGGKIRLEVNEPSIKRRIDLLVKVPERIKLKVETEEGEVAVDGDFASAEILTDTGTISTNIPLENLKYEFWWTQSRPRFLSDVQLEEVRERSAGRFVISGKLLDEEAIAQKKAEKEQATDSDSGDQNKENARNR
;
A
#
# COMPACT_ATOMS: atom_id res chain seq x y z
N MET A 1 -2.27 -49.62 -89.57
CA MET A 1 -2.92 -48.50 -88.85
C MET A 1 -2.60 -48.65 -87.36
N ILE A 2 -2.03 -47.59 -86.79
CA ILE A 2 -2.12 -47.15 -85.38
C ILE A 2 -1.49 -48.06 -84.31
N GLY A 3 -0.54 -47.49 -83.56
CA GLY A 3 -0.13 -48.02 -82.26
C GLY A 3 1.24 -47.52 -81.77
N GLN A 4 1.41 -46.19 -81.62
CA GLN A 4 2.58 -45.64 -80.93
C GLN A 4 2.49 -45.95 -79.43
N ASN A 5 3.50 -46.64 -78.88
CA ASN A 5 3.66 -46.83 -77.44
C ASN A 5 4.74 -45.87 -76.91
N SER A 6 4.29 -44.85 -76.19
CA SER A 6 5.12 -43.85 -75.52
C SER A 6 5.74 -44.42 -74.24
N LYS A 7 7.06 -44.31 -74.13
CA LYS A 7 7.80 -44.65 -72.89
C LYS A 7 7.62 -43.53 -71.88
N PHE A 8 6.89 -43.79 -70.80
CA PHE A 8 6.87 -42.93 -69.62
C PHE A 8 8.21 -43.03 -68.87
N LYS A 9 8.93 -41.91 -68.78
CA LYS A 9 10.18 -41.78 -68.04
C LYS A 9 9.85 -41.29 -66.64
N VAL A 10 10.00 -42.15 -65.63
CA VAL A 10 9.83 -41.81 -64.21
C VAL A 10 10.95 -40.85 -63.81
N GLN A 11 10.60 -39.59 -63.50
CA GLN A 11 11.50 -38.63 -62.89
C GLN A 11 11.63 -38.96 -61.38
N ASN A 12 12.82 -39.36 -60.98
CA ASN A 12 13.23 -39.42 -59.58
C ASN A 12 13.11 -38.03 -58.94
N SER A 13 12.15 -37.86 -58.03
CA SER A 13 12.14 -36.70 -57.14
C SER A 13 13.20 -36.90 -56.06
N LYS A 14 14.33 -36.21 -56.20
CA LYS A 14 15.24 -35.98 -55.07
C LYS A 14 14.56 -34.96 -54.14
N PHE A 15 13.58 -35.44 -53.38
CA PHE A 15 12.91 -34.68 -52.33
C PHE A 15 13.95 -34.38 -51.24
N GLY A 16 14.33 -33.11 -51.13
CA GLY A 16 15.49 -32.65 -50.39
C GLY A 16 15.38 -32.88 -48.89
N TRP A 17 16.11 -33.89 -48.38
CA TRP A 17 16.33 -34.13 -46.96
C TRP A 17 16.97 -32.92 -46.23
N ARG A 18 17.61 -32.00 -46.97
CA ARG A 18 18.29 -30.82 -46.41
C ARG A 18 17.37 -29.80 -45.72
N ASN A 19 16.06 -29.83 -45.94
CA ASN A 19 15.12 -28.91 -45.28
C ASN A 19 14.44 -29.48 -44.04
N PHE A 20 14.60 -30.78 -43.75
CA PHE A 20 13.98 -31.40 -42.57
C PHE A 20 14.79 -31.20 -41.29
N VAL A 21 16.10 -30.94 -41.41
CA VAL A 21 16.98 -30.70 -40.26
C VAL A 21 16.79 -29.30 -39.65
N PHE A 22 16.35 -28.31 -40.46
CA PHE A 22 16.09 -26.96 -39.97
C PHE A 22 14.78 -26.81 -39.19
N PHE A 23 13.80 -27.70 -39.39
CA PHE A 23 12.54 -27.68 -38.63
C PHE A 23 12.63 -28.40 -37.27
N LEU A 24 13.69 -29.19 -37.04
CA LEU A 24 13.88 -29.94 -35.79
C LEU A 24 14.74 -29.16 -34.76
N LEU A 25 15.36 -28.04 -35.16
CA LEU A 25 16.18 -27.21 -34.27
C LEU A 25 15.40 -26.05 -33.60
N THR A 26 14.21 -25.70 -34.10
CA THR A 26 13.37 -24.62 -33.53
C THR A 26 12.41 -25.08 -32.44
N ALA A 27 12.26 -26.39 -32.22
CA ALA A 27 11.36 -26.96 -31.22
C ALA A 27 11.97 -27.09 -29.80
N TYR A 28 13.20 -26.62 -29.58
CA TYR A 28 13.90 -26.68 -28.29
C TYR A 28 13.89 -25.36 -27.49
N CYS A 29 13.01 -24.41 -27.83
CA CYS A 29 12.63 -23.37 -26.88
C CYS A 29 11.61 -23.95 -25.90
N LEU A 30 12.09 -24.76 -24.96
CA LEU A 30 11.34 -25.03 -23.74
C LEU A 30 11.07 -23.69 -23.06
N PRO A 31 9.81 -23.33 -22.75
CA PRO A 31 9.55 -22.21 -21.88
C PRO A 31 10.17 -22.56 -20.54
N LEU A 32 11.30 -21.93 -20.21
CA LEU A 32 11.77 -21.85 -18.84
C LEU A 32 10.66 -21.14 -18.07
N THR A 33 9.79 -21.91 -17.45
CA THR A 33 8.87 -21.42 -16.44
C THR A 33 9.72 -20.87 -15.32
N ALA A 34 9.96 -19.56 -15.35
CA ALA A 34 10.53 -18.85 -14.24
C ALA A 34 9.61 -19.11 -13.05
N TYR A 35 10.06 -19.93 -12.09
CA TYR A 35 9.42 -20.03 -10.80
C TYR A 35 9.48 -18.63 -10.19
N ALA A 36 8.37 -17.90 -10.29
CA ALA A 36 8.25 -16.59 -9.69
C ALA A 36 8.53 -16.76 -8.19
N GLN A 37 9.53 -16.03 -7.70
CA GLN A 37 9.98 -16.02 -6.30
C GLN A 37 9.02 -15.23 -5.39
N ASN A 38 7.73 -15.20 -5.76
CA ASN A 38 6.75 -14.28 -5.21
C ASN A 38 5.68 -15.07 -4.46
N PHE A 39 5.44 -14.68 -3.22
CA PHE A 39 4.27 -15.12 -2.47
C PHE A 39 3.10 -14.21 -2.84
N GLN A 40 1.93 -14.78 -3.10
CA GLN A 40 0.70 -14.02 -3.30
C GLN A 40 -0.45 -14.68 -2.56
N LYS A 41 -1.20 -13.91 -1.77
CA LYS A 41 -2.37 -14.40 -1.04
C LYS A 41 -3.47 -13.36 -1.01
N GLU A 42 -4.68 -13.81 -1.31
CA GLU A 42 -5.89 -13.00 -1.24
C GLU A 42 -6.71 -13.40 -0.01
N LEU A 43 -7.20 -12.40 0.73
CA LEU A 43 -8.02 -12.59 1.92
C LEU A 43 -9.25 -11.71 1.82
N LYS A 44 -10.40 -12.24 2.23
CA LYS A 44 -11.61 -11.43 2.36
C LYS A 44 -11.52 -10.59 3.64
N LEU A 45 -11.88 -9.32 3.53
CA LEU A 45 -12.02 -8.38 4.63
C LEU A 45 -13.47 -7.87 4.67
N LYS A 46 -13.95 -7.47 5.85
CA LYS A 46 -15.21 -6.76 5.96
C LYS A 46 -14.99 -5.26 5.83
N THR A 47 -16.01 -4.56 5.35
CA THR A 47 -16.06 -3.10 5.29
C THR A 47 -15.59 -2.43 6.56
N GLY A 48 -14.63 -1.52 6.41
CA GLY A 48 -14.00 -0.79 7.51
C GLY A 48 -13.14 -1.67 8.44
N GLY A 49 -12.71 -2.83 7.95
CA GLY A 49 -11.88 -3.77 8.69
C GLY A 49 -10.51 -3.21 9.08
N THR A 50 -9.77 -3.98 9.88
CA THR A 50 -8.42 -3.64 10.34
C THR A 50 -7.39 -4.56 9.71
N VAL A 51 -6.30 -3.97 9.20
CA VAL A 51 -5.13 -4.69 8.68
C VAL A 51 -3.93 -4.33 9.54
N GLU A 52 -3.30 -5.33 10.13
CA GLU A 52 -2.08 -5.20 10.94
C GLU A 52 -0.94 -5.93 10.23
N ILE A 53 0.17 -5.22 9.98
CA ILE A 53 1.33 -5.73 9.28
C ILE A 53 2.55 -5.59 10.20
N ILE A 54 3.21 -6.71 10.48
CA ILE A 54 4.46 -6.75 11.23
C ILE A 54 5.53 -7.30 10.29
N ASN A 55 6.43 -6.42 9.85
CA ASN A 55 7.58 -6.78 9.03
C ASN A 55 8.81 -6.04 9.52
N LEU A 56 9.57 -6.68 10.42
CA LEU A 56 10.69 -6.04 11.09
C LEU A 56 11.82 -5.64 10.13
N PHE A 57 12.03 -6.40 9.04
CA PHE A 57 13.10 -6.14 8.09
C PHE A 57 12.60 -6.18 6.64
N GLY A 58 12.50 -5.02 6.02
CA GLY A 58 12.17 -4.92 4.61
C GLY A 58 11.34 -3.70 4.29
N ARG A 59 10.84 -3.65 3.06
CA ARG A 59 9.94 -2.58 2.64
C ARG A 59 8.51 -3.05 2.77
N VAL A 60 7.63 -2.18 3.26
CA VAL A 60 6.19 -2.41 3.31
C VAL A 60 5.53 -1.31 2.49
N ARG A 61 4.90 -1.68 1.38
CA ARG A 61 4.09 -0.79 0.56
C ARG A 61 2.63 -1.17 0.72
N VAL A 62 1.80 -0.22 1.14
CA VAL A 62 0.36 -0.41 1.29
C VAL A 62 -0.35 0.52 0.30
N GLU A 63 -1.18 -0.05 -0.57
CA GLU A 63 -1.97 0.67 -1.56
C GLU A 63 -3.45 0.47 -1.24
N ALA A 64 -4.16 1.56 -0.94
CA ALA A 64 -5.61 1.53 -0.89
C ALA A 64 -6.16 1.55 -2.32
N VAL A 65 -7.09 0.65 -2.60
CA VAL A 65 -7.68 0.45 -3.92
C VAL A 65 -9.19 0.61 -3.80
N GLU A 66 -9.73 1.49 -4.64
CA GLU A 66 -11.18 1.67 -4.78
C GLU A 66 -11.83 0.31 -5.10
N THR A 67 -12.83 -0.05 -4.31
CA THR A 67 -13.59 -1.28 -4.51
C THR A 67 -14.95 -0.91 -5.09
N GLU A 68 -15.30 -1.48 -6.24
CA GLU A 68 -16.58 -1.23 -6.89
C GLU A 68 -17.76 -1.56 -5.97
N GLU A 69 -18.85 -0.79 -6.05
CA GLU A 69 -20.05 -1.00 -5.26
C GLU A 69 -20.62 -2.42 -5.48
N GLY A 70 -20.64 -3.22 -4.41
CA GLY A 70 -21.13 -4.61 -4.43
C GLY A 70 -20.07 -5.67 -4.71
N ALA A 71 -18.82 -5.29 -4.97
CA ALA A 71 -17.70 -6.21 -5.01
C ALA A 71 -17.27 -6.65 -3.59
N GLU A 72 -16.76 -7.87 -3.47
CA GLU A 72 -16.19 -8.34 -2.21
C GLU A 72 -14.89 -7.59 -1.92
N GLU A 73 -14.81 -6.95 -0.76
CA GLU A 73 -13.57 -6.34 -0.26
C GLU A 73 -12.49 -7.41 -0.02
N LYS A 74 -11.37 -7.26 -0.74
CA LYS A 74 -10.25 -8.19 -0.69
C LYS A 74 -8.96 -7.46 -0.34
N VAL A 75 -8.14 -8.14 0.44
CA VAL A 75 -6.76 -7.76 0.72
C VAL A 75 -5.84 -8.69 -0.04
N THR A 76 -4.99 -8.13 -0.88
CA THR A 76 -3.98 -8.88 -1.65
C THR A 76 -2.62 -8.62 -1.06
N ILE A 77 -1.97 -9.69 -0.58
CA ILE A 77 -0.63 -9.65 0.01
C ILE A 77 0.32 -10.24 -1.02
N ILE A 78 1.35 -9.47 -1.38
CA ILE A 78 2.42 -9.89 -2.29
C ILE A 78 3.74 -9.78 -1.54
N GLY A 79 4.44 -10.90 -1.37
CA GLY A 79 5.77 -10.97 -0.77
C GLY A 79 6.84 -11.19 -1.84
N GLN A 80 7.89 -10.39 -1.81
CA GLN A 80 9.03 -10.45 -2.73
C GLN A 80 10.33 -10.50 -1.95
N GLY A 81 11.27 -11.34 -2.38
CA GLY A 81 12.51 -11.54 -1.65
C GLY A 81 13.62 -12.09 -2.53
N SER A 82 14.85 -11.99 -2.05
CA SER A 82 16.04 -12.47 -2.76
C SER A 82 16.23 -13.99 -2.68
N LYS A 83 15.48 -14.66 -1.80
CA LYS A 83 15.48 -16.10 -1.60
C LYS A 83 14.07 -16.65 -1.80
N LEU A 84 13.97 -17.97 -1.95
CA LEU A 84 12.67 -18.63 -2.01
C LEU A 84 11.83 -18.26 -0.77
N ILE A 85 10.63 -17.75 -1.04
CA ILE A 85 9.61 -17.43 -0.05
C ILE A 85 8.61 -18.59 -0.01
N ASN A 86 8.27 -19.04 1.19
CA ASN A 86 7.29 -20.08 1.44
C ASN A 86 6.19 -19.57 2.36
N ASP A 87 5.03 -20.23 2.35
CA ASP A 87 3.89 -19.89 3.23
C ASP A 87 4.26 -19.86 4.72
N LYS A 88 5.25 -20.65 5.14
CA LYS A 88 5.75 -20.70 6.53
C LYS A 88 6.45 -19.42 6.96
N ASP A 89 6.94 -18.62 6.02
CA ASP A 89 7.59 -17.34 6.31
C ASP A 89 6.57 -16.29 6.79
N PHE A 90 5.26 -16.57 6.65
CA PHE A 90 4.18 -15.69 7.07
C PHE A 90 3.26 -16.35 8.11
N ALA A 91 2.99 -15.65 9.20
CA ALA A 91 1.88 -15.93 10.10
C ALA A 91 0.70 -15.01 9.75
N ILE A 92 -0.37 -15.60 9.23
CA ILE A 92 -1.56 -14.86 8.77
C ILE A 92 -2.78 -15.33 9.56
N ASN A 93 -3.31 -14.42 10.37
CA ASN A 93 -4.54 -14.62 11.12
C ASN A 93 -5.66 -13.78 10.50
N ASN A 94 -6.71 -14.44 10.00
CA ASN A 94 -7.90 -13.78 9.49
C ASN A 94 -9.08 -14.01 10.45
N ALA A 95 -9.44 -12.98 11.19
CA ALA A 95 -10.63 -12.94 12.04
C ALA A 95 -11.65 -11.97 11.44
N GLY A 96 -12.14 -12.27 10.23
CA GLY A 96 -13.37 -11.76 9.61
C GLY A 96 -13.69 -10.26 9.78
N GLY A 97 -12.68 -9.40 9.85
CA GLY A 97 -12.79 -8.02 10.34
C GLY A 97 -11.46 -7.48 10.85
N LYS A 98 -10.54 -8.38 11.23
CA LYS A 98 -9.13 -8.08 11.47
C LYS A 98 -8.24 -9.09 10.75
N ILE A 99 -7.31 -8.61 9.94
CA ILE A 99 -6.24 -9.39 9.32
C ILE A 99 -4.94 -9.00 10.00
N ARG A 100 -4.24 -9.97 10.58
CA ARG A 100 -2.88 -9.79 11.09
C ARG A 100 -1.91 -10.59 10.22
N LEU A 101 -0.98 -9.88 9.60
CA LEU A 101 0.12 -10.40 8.79
C LEU A 101 1.42 -10.17 9.54
N GLU A 102 2.13 -11.25 9.84
CA GLU A 102 3.44 -11.19 10.49
C GLU A 102 4.44 -12.00 9.67
N VAL A 103 5.60 -11.41 9.40
CA VAL A 103 6.73 -12.11 8.78
C VAL A 103 7.51 -12.80 9.90
N ASN A 104 7.65 -14.13 9.86
CA ASN A 104 8.23 -14.93 10.96
C ASN A 104 9.76 -14.92 11.00
N GLU A 105 10.43 -14.88 9.84
CA GLU A 105 11.89 -14.84 9.75
C GLU A 105 12.41 -13.59 9.01
N PRO A 106 12.03 -12.38 9.43
CA PRO A 106 12.58 -11.19 8.85
C PRO A 106 14.01 -11.09 9.42
N SER A 107 15.01 -11.25 8.57
CA SER A 107 16.39 -10.95 8.94
C SER A 107 17.00 -10.11 7.84
N ILE A 108 18.00 -9.31 8.18
CA ILE A 108 18.76 -8.51 7.19
C ILE A 108 19.26 -9.39 6.03
N LYS A 109 19.62 -10.66 6.30
CA LYS A 109 20.10 -11.63 5.31
C LYS A 109 19.00 -12.31 4.49
N ARG A 110 17.73 -12.15 4.88
CA ARG A 110 16.54 -12.72 4.24
C ARG A 110 15.41 -11.68 4.27
N ARG A 111 15.69 -10.52 3.67
CA ARG A 111 14.73 -9.42 3.53
C ARG A 111 13.54 -9.86 2.68
N ILE A 112 12.34 -9.59 3.19
CA ILE A 112 11.07 -9.78 2.46
C ILE A 112 10.41 -8.41 2.34
N ASP A 113 10.25 -7.97 1.10
CA ASP A 113 9.51 -6.76 0.76
C ASP A 113 8.03 -7.14 0.55
N LEU A 114 7.13 -6.37 1.12
CA LEU A 114 5.68 -6.57 1.07
C LEU A 114 5.03 -5.48 0.22
N LEU A 115 4.14 -5.90 -0.67
CA LEU A 115 3.14 -5.05 -1.31
C LEU A 115 1.76 -5.54 -0.88
N VAL A 116 1.02 -4.72 -0.16
CA VAL A 116 -0.31 -5.05 0.36
C VAL A 116 -1.33 -4.12 -0.26
N LYS A 117 -2.24 -4.66 -1.05
CA LYS A 117 -3.38 -3.93 -1.59
C LYS A 117 -4.57 -4.14 -0.68
N VAL A 118 -5.18 -3.06 -0.24
CA VAL A 118 -6.31 -3.06 0.69
C VAL A 118 -7.45 -2.24 0.11
N PRO A 119 -8.71 -2.48 0.52
CA PRO A 119 -9.78 -1.57 0.16
C PRO A 119 -9.59 -0.22 0.87
N GLU A 120 -10.18 0.83 0.31
CA GLU A 120 -10.20 2.15 0.94
C GLU A 120 -10.95 2.13 2.28
N ARG A 121 -10.77 3.20 3.08
CA ARG A 121 -11.48 3.42 4.35
C ARG A 121 -11.23 2.34 5.41
N ILE A 122 -10.13 1.58 5.32
CA ILE A 122 -9.73 0.63 6.35
C ILE A 122 -8.91 1.27 7.47
N LYS A 123 -8.75 0.53 8.57
CA LYS A 123 -7.79 0.85 9.63
C LYS A 123 -6.50 0.09 9.40
N LEU A 124 -5.40 0.81 9.22
CA LEU A 124 -4.07 0.24 8.99
C LEU A 124 -3.20 0.36 10.23
N LYS A 125 -2.49 -0.72 10.58
CA LYS A 125 -1.37 -0.69 11.53
C LYS A 125 -0.15 -1.34 10.88
N VAL A 126 0.99 -0.66 10.91
CA VAL A 126 2.25 -1.19 10.39
C VAL A 126 3.34 -1.05 11.45
N GLU A 127 4.09 -2.11 11.66
CA GLU A 127 5.26 -2.15 12.52
C GLU A 127 6.47 -2.68 11.76
N THR A 128 7.57 -1.93 11.80
CA THR A 128 8.85 -2.31 11.22
C THR A 128 10.01 -1.85 12.10
N GLU A 129 11.14 -2.55 12.06
CA GLU A 129 12.36 -2.13 12.78
C GLU A 129 13.28 -1.37 11.82
N GLU A 130 13.48 -1.92 10.63
CA GLU A 130 14.31 -1.36 9.56
C GLU A 130 13.61 -1.41 8.20
N GLY A 131 13.85 -0.36 7.40
CA GLY A 131 13.46 -0.31 5.99
C GLY A 131 12.61 0.90 5.65
N GLU A 132 11.53 0.67 4.91
CA GLU A 132 10.62 1.72 4.45
C GLU A 132 9.17 1.27 4.60
N VAL A 133 8.32 2.16 5.10
CA VAL A 133 6.87 2.02 5.04
C VAL A 133 6.32 3.10 4.12
N ALA A 134 5.76 2.66 2.99
CA ALA A 134 5.08 3.51 2.02
C ALA A 134 3.58 3.26 2.07
N VAL A 135 2.78 4.29 2.32
CA VAL A 135 1.32 4.20 2.38
C VAL A 135 0.71 5.15 1.35
N ASP A 136 -0.14 4.61 0.48
CA ASP A 136 -0.76 5.33 -0.65
C ASP A 136 -2.28 5.11 -0.67
N GLY A 137 -3.06 6.19 -0.75
CA GLY A 137 -4.52 6.19 -0.89
C GLY A 137 -5.32 6.53 0.38
N ASP A 138 -6.65 6.30 0.35
CA ASP A 138 -7.57 6.70 1.43
C ASP A 138 -7.72 5.63 2.53
N PHE A 139 -7.40 6.02 3.76
CA PHE A 139 -7.50 5.18 4.95
C PHE A 139 -8.38 5.88 5.99
N ALA A 140 -9.20 5.10 6.71
CA ALA A 140 -9.92 5.65 7.86
C ALA A 140 -8.98 6.05 9.01
N SER A 141 -7.88 5.30 9.17
CA SER A 141 -6.78 5.64 10.08
C SER A 141 -5.54 4.80 9.72
N ALA A 142 -4.35 5.38 9.82
CA ALA A 142 -3.09 4.65 9.67
C ALA A 142 -2.18 4.92 10.89
N GLU A 143 -1.76 3.86 11.56
CA GLU A 143 -0.79 3.88 12.65
C GLU A 143 0.48 3.17 12.18
N ILE A 144 1.59 3.89 12.10
CA ILE A 144 2.85 3.38 11.57
C ILE A 144 3.92 3.56 12.64
N LEU A 145 4.54 2.47 13.05
CA LEU A 145 5.65 2.44 13.99
C LEU A 145 6.90 1.95 13.29
N THR A 146 7.98 2.73 13.41
CA THR A 146 9.30 2.33 12.95
C THR A 146 10.38 2.71 13.96
N ASP A 147 11.43 1.90 14.08
CA ASP A 147 12.62 2.27 14.87
C ASP A 147 13.59 3.11 14.02
N THR A 148 14.15 2.54 12.94
CA THR A 148 15.16 3.19 12.10
C THR A 148 14.73 3.37 10.64
N GLY A 149 13.48 3.05 10.30
CA GLY A 149 12.96 3.10 8.93
C GLY A 149 12.52 4.48 8.47
N THR A 150 12.27 4.59 7.16
CA THR A 150 11.66 5.75 6.52
C THR A 150 10.16 5.54 6.40
N ILE A 151 9.35 6.56 6.70
CA ILE A 151 7.92 6.56 6.43
C ILE A 151 7.65 7.53 5.28
N SER A 152 6.97 7.06 4.24
CA SER A 152 6.46 7.86 3.13
C SER A 152 4.94 7.69 3.04
N THR A 153 4.23 8.80 2.89
CA THR A 153 2.76 8.80 2.85
C THR A 153 2.26 9.66 1.71
N ASN A 154 1.39 9.10 0.87
CA ASN A 154 0.61 9.82 -0.12
C ASN A 154 -0.87 9.58 0.19
N ILE A 155 -1.45 10.46 0.99
CA ILE A 155 -2.82 10.32 1.49
C ILE A 155 -3.64 11.56 1.15
N PRO A 156 -4.96 11.42 0.95
CA PRO A 156 -5.84 12.57 0.81
C PRO A 156 -5.70 13.50 2.01
N LEU A 157 -5.66 14.81 1.74
CA LEU A 157 -5.47 15.83 2.77
C LEU A 157 -6.78 16.25 3.44
N GLU A 158 -7.90 15.74 2.92
CA GLU A 158 -9.25 16.11 3.32
C GLU A 158 -9.53 15.71 4.77
N ASN A 159 -9.69 16.71 5.64
CA ASN A 159 -9.87 16.53 7.08
C ASN A 159 -8.82 15.63 7.77
N LEU A 160 -7.58 15.66 7.27
CA LEU A 160 -6.48 14.86 7.81
C LEU A 160 -6.06 15.34 9.21
N LYS A 161 -6.09 14.42 10.18
CA LYS A 161 -5.44 14.61 11.48
C LYS A 161 -4.13 13.83 11.47
N TYR A 162 -3.04 14.50 11.82
CA TYR A 162 -1.72 13.87 11.84
C TYR A 162 -1.05 14.07 13.19
N GLU A 163 -0.25 13.06 13.55
CA GLU A 163 0.55 13.08 14.76
C GLU A 163 1.82 12.25 14.53
N PHE A 164 2.98 12.91 14.58
CA PHE A 164 4.28 12.30 14.35
C PHE A 164 5.13 12.41 15.61
N TRP A 165 5.80 11.31 15.96
CA TRP A 165 6.60 11.19 17.17
C TRP A 165 8.01 10.72 16.86
N TRP A 166 9.00 11.37 17.48
CA TRP A 166 10.38 10.91 17.47
C TRP A 166 10.90 10.82 18.90
N THR A 167 11.57 9.71 19.22
CA THR A 167 11.98 9.38 20.60
C THR A 167 13.48 9.52 20.84
N GLN A 168 14.30 9.45 19.79
CA GLN A 168 15.76 9.41 19.92
C GLN A 168 16.46 10.66 19.36
N SER A 169 15.89 11.33 18.35
CA SER A 169 16.56 12.46 17.70
C SER A 169 15.57 13.44 17.08
N ARG A 170 16.08 14.62 16.70
CA ARG A 170 15.30 15.63 16.00
C ARG A 170 14.80 15.09 14.65
N PRO A 171 13.53 15.39 14.30
CA PRO A 171 12.94 14.87 13.08
C PRO A 171 13.68 15.41 11.85
N ARG A 172 13.90 14.53 10.89
CA ARG A 172 14.28 14.88 9.52
C ARG A 172 13.09 14.48 8.65
N PHE A 173 12.37 15.45 8.12
CA PHE A 173 11.20 15.22 7.29
C PHE A 173 11.19 16.16 6.10
N LEU A 174 10.52 15.74 5.04
CA LEU A 174 10.19 16.53 3.87
C LEU A 174 8.68 16.44 3.69
N SER A 175 8.02 17.58 3.50
CA SER A 175 6.57 17.64 3.35
C SER A 175 6.24 18.68 2.29
N ASP A 176 5.39 18.30 1.34
CA ASP A 176 4.85 19.22 0.32
C ASP A 176 3.80 20.16 0.92
N VAL A 177 3.19 19.75 2.03
CA VAL A 177 2.22 20.54 2.80
C VAL A 177 2.87 21.22 3.99
N GLN A 178 2.35 22.39 4.37
CA GLN A 178 2.83 23.10 5.54
C GLN A 178 2.37 22.39 6.82
N LEU A 179 3.32 21.82 7.56
CA LEU A 179 3.09 21.20 8.86
C LEU A 179 3.31 22.23 9.98
N GLU A 180 2.72 21.96 11.14
CA GLU A 180 3.03 22.72 12.36
C GLU A 180 4.50 22.55 12.78
N GLU A 181 4.99 23.51 13.57
CA GLU A 181 6.36 23.49 14.06
C GLU A 181 6.64 22.30 14.98
N VAL A 182 7.90 21.82 14.94
CA VAL A 182 8.39 20.75 15.80
C VAL A 182 8.38 21.21 17.26
N ARG A 183 7.62 20.51 18.10
CA ARG A 183 7.57 20.76 19.54
C ARG A 183 8.47 19.76 20.27
N GLU A 184 9.44 20.27 21.02
CA GLU A 184 10.30 19.47 21.89
C GLU A 184 9.59 19.19 23.24
N ARG A 185 9.59 17.93 23.65
CA ARG A 185 8.99 17.44 24.90
C ARG A 185 10.10 16.92 25.82
N SER A 186 9.73 16.57 27.05
CA SER A 186 10.63 15.98 28.03
C SER A 186 11.30 14.70 27.49
N ALA A 187 12.53 14.44 27.94
CA ALA A 187 13.33 13.27 27.57
C ALA A 187 13.72 13.20 26.08
N GLY A 188 13.92 14.36 25.44
CA GLY A 188 14.42 14.42 24.06
C GLY A 188 13.41 13.92 23.01
N ARG A 189 12.11 13.94 23.34
CA ARG A 189 11.03 13.54 22.43
C ARG A 189 10.60 14.73 21.59
N PHE A 190 10.32 14.50 20.31
CA PHE A 190 9.84 15.53 19.40
C PHE A 190 8.47 15.12 18.86
N VAL A 191 7.56 16.09 18.76
CA VAL A 191 6.20 15.87 18.26
C VAL A 191 5.84 16.94 17.24
N ILE A 192 5.23 16.51 16.15
CA ILE A 192 4.54 17.36 15.19
C ILE A 192 3.10 16.86 15.13
N SER A 193 2.13 17.71 15.45
CA SER A 193 0.72 17.32 15.50
C SER A 193 -0.13 18.45 14.97
N GLY A 194 -1.15 18.14 14.17
CA GLY A 194 -2.00 19.16 13.59
C GLY A 194 -3.21 18.58 12.88
N LYS A 195 -3.95 19.47 12.22
CA LYS A 195 -5.11 19.11 11.41
C LYS A 195 -5.05 19.91 10.12
N LEU A 196 -5.16 19.23 8.99
CA LEU A 196 -5.45 19.84 7.71
C LEU A 196 -6.96 19.74 7.52
N LEU A 197 -7.58 20.86 7.16
CA LEU A 197 -9.02 20.99 6.98
C LEU A 197 -9.27 21.55 5.61
N ASP A 198 -10.39 21.13 5.01
CA ASP A 198 -10.82 21.65 3.72
C ASP A 198 -11.24 23.11 3.83
N GLU A 199 -11.19 23.84 2.73
CA GLU A 199 -11.61 25.25 2.67
C GLU A 199 -13.04 25.45 3.18
N GLU A 200 -13.93 24.50 2.91
CA GLU A 200 -15.31 24.49 3.40
C GLU A 200 -15.38 24.29 4.93
N ALA A 201 -14.56 23.40 5.48
CA ALA A 201 -14.47 23.18 6.93
C ALA A 201 -13.84 24.38 7.66
N ILE A 202 -12.93 25.11 6.99
CA ILE A 202 -12.39 26.39 7.46
C ILE A 202 -13.48 27.47 7.47
N ALA A 203 -14.31 27.54 6.42
CA ALA A 203 -15.42 28.49 6.34
C ALA A 203 -16.47 28.24 7.45
N GLN A 204 -16.83 26.97 7.69
CA GLN A 204 -17.76 26.59 8.76
C GLN A 204 -17.22 26.95 10.16
N LYS A 205 -15.93 26.69 10.43
CA LYS A 205 -15.30 27.09 11.70
C LYS A 205 -15.23 28.60 11.92
N LYS A 206 -15.05 29.38 10.85
CA LYS A 206 -15.11 30.84 10.94
C LYS A 206 -16.52 31.31 11.28
N ALA A 207 -17.55 30.74 10.63
CA ALA A 207 -18.94 31.04 10.93
C ALA A 207 -19.34 30.65 12.37
N GLU A 208 -18.88 29.50 12.89
CA GLU A 208 -19.11 29.10 14.28
C GLU A 208 -18.42 30.02 15.30
N LYS A 209 -17.19 30.48 15.01
CA LYS A 209 -16.49 31.44 15.87
C LYS A 209 -17.19 32.80 15.89
N GLU A 210 -17.67 33.28 14.76
CA GLU A 210 -18.41 34.55 14.69
C GLU A 210 -19.72 34.49 15.48
N GLN A 211 -20.47 33.38 15.42
CA GLN A 211 -21.68 33.18 16.21
C GLN A 211 -21.43 33.02 17.72
N ALA A 212 -20.30 32.43 18.11
CA ALA A 212 -19.90 32.33 19.52
C ALA A 212 -19.45 33.69 20.10
N THR A 213 -19.05 34.65 19.26
CA THR A 213 -18.60 35.98 19.73
C THR A 213 -19.77 36.96 19.86
N ASP A 214 -20.83 36.79 19.07
CA ASP A 214 -22.05 37.62 19.17
C ASP A 214 -22.98 37.23 20.33
N SER A 215 -22.87 36.02 20.87
CA SER A 215 -23.71 35.55 21.99
C SER A 215 -23.20 35.97 23.39
N ASP A 216 -21.93 36.35 23.54
CA ASP A 216 -21.33 36.77 24.82
C ASP A 216 -21.42 38.30 25.06
N SER A 217 -21.68 39.10 24.02
CA SER A 217 -21.82 40.56 24.15
C SER A 217 -23.25 41.02 24.54
N GLY A 218 -24.22 40.11 24.56
CA GLY A 218 -25.63 40.40 24.82
C GLY A 218 -26.05 40.45 26.29
N ASP A 219 -25.26 39.91 27.22
CA ASP A 219 -25.69 39.75 28.62
C ASP A 219 -25.09 40.79 29.59
N GLN A 220 -24.01 41.47 29.22
CA GLN A 220 -23.42 42.52 30.09
C GLN A 220 -24.19 43.85 30.08
N ASN A 221 -25.19 44.04 29.20
CA ASN A 221 -25.94 45.29 29.12
C ASN A 221 -27.33 45.26 29.79
N LYS A 222 -27.74 44.12 30.39
CA LYS A 222 -29.02 44.02 31.12
C LYS A 222 -28.90 44.21 32.64
N GLU A 223 -27.70 44.11 33.20
CA GLU A 223 -27.50 44.28 34.65
C GLU A 223 -27.33 45.76 35.07
N ASN A 224 -26.87 46.63 34.15
CA ASN A 224 -26.73 48.08 34.43
C ASN A 224 -28.03 48.89 34.26
N ALA A 225 -29.11 48.29 33.76
CA ALA A 225 -30.40 48.97 33.58
C ALA A 225 -31.38 48.77 34.76
N ARG A 226 -31.03 47.94 35.76
CA ARG A 226 -31.87 47.73 36.96
C ARG A 226 -31.48 48.58 38.17
N ASN A 227 -30.38 49.34 38.09
CA ASN A 227 -29.85 50.14 39.20
C ASN A 227 -29.84 51.66 38.93
N ARG A 228 -30.74 52.17 38.08
CA ARG A 228 -30.98 53.62 37.93
C ARG A 228 -32.45 53.95 37.97
#